data_AF-A0A7W1UJM4-F1
#
_entry.id   AF-A0A7W1UJM4-F1
#
_cell.length_a   1.000
_cell.length_b   1.000
_cell.length_c   1.000
_cell.angle_alpha   90.00
_cell.angle_beta   90.00
_cell.angle_gamma   90.00
#
_symmetry.space_group_name_H-M   'P 1'
#
loop_
_entity.id
_entity.type
_entity.pdbx_description
1 polymer ?
#
loop_
_entity_poly.entity_id
_entity_poly.type
_entity_poly.pdbx_seq_one_letter_code
_entity_poly.pdbx_strand_id
1 'polypeptide(L)'
;MSLSIRQTDTEGLAPEDSGLTAVAFHTPDNPRPSFRALLPPETLATLERAFLEPVRLGVLAEEPETPDAEIHAMVGLELPADSIETGAEREEESSAEPWSTSSDAWRGDVHDGEDTPRTVLLAFAPLVRLRRKHPEDFGEELADLLESALAGDTRPVLQARVDRLLEDL
;
A
#
# COMPACT_ATOMS: atom_id res chain seq x y z
N MET A 1 0.68 7.57 -14.95
CA MET A 1 1.63 8.13 -13.99
C MET A 1 2.77 7.15 -13.83
N SER A 2 4.04 7.57 -13.92
CA SER A 2 5.18 6.68 -13.68
C SER A 2 5.63 6.79 -12.23
N LEU A 3 5.90 5.66 -11.60
CA LEU A 3 6.38 5.58 -10.22
C LEU A 3 7.71 4.83 -10.25
N SER A 4 8.70 5.26 -9.47
CA SER A 4 10.01 4.62 -9.41
C SER A 4 10.38 4.23 -7.99
N ILE A 5 11.09 3.11 -7.84
CA ILE A 5 11.52 2.59 -6.56
C ILE A 5 13.02 2.83 -6.39
N ARG A 6 13.42 3.24 -5.19
CA ARG A 6 14.82 3.32 -4.79
C ARG A 6 14.98 2.63 -3.45
N GLN A 7 15.94 1.73 -3.34
CA GLN A 7 16.35 1.21 -2.05
C GLN A 7 16.95 2.34 -1.22
N THR A 8 16.61 2.37 0.07
CA THR A 8 17.12 3.35 1.04
C THR A 8 17.72 2.64 2.23
N ASP A 9 18.42 3.40 3.07
CA ASP A 9 18.77 2.91 4.40
C ASP A 9 17.50 2.64 5.20
N THR A 10 17.54 1.62 6.07
CA THR A 10 16.46 1.30 7.01
C THR A 10 16.42 2.32 8.17
N GLU A 11 17.42 3.19 8.30
CA GLU A 11 17.56 4.19 9.37
C GLU A 11 17.44 3.56 10.78
N GLY A 12 17.76 2.26 10.90
CA GLY A 12 17.64 1.49 12.14
C GLY A 12 16.22 1.06 12.51
N LEU A 13 15.23 1.24 11.63
CA LEU A 13 13.82 0.89 11.86
C LEU A 13 13.48 -0.56 11.53
N ALA A 14 14.34 -1.25 10.77
CA ALA A 14 14.15 -2.66 10.44
C ALA A 14 14.98 -3.54 11.38
N PRO A 15 14.40 -4.61 11.97
CA PRO A 15 15.16 -5.63 12.68
C PRO A 15 16.23 -6.25 11.76
N GLU A 16 17.43 -6.51 12.30
CA GLU A 16 18.61 -6.98 11.53
C GLU A 16 18.37 -8.30 10.76
N ASP A 17 17.37 -9.09 11.16
CA ASP A 17 17.00 -10.37 10.52
C ASP A 17 15.59 -10.38 9.89
N SER A 18 14.99 -9.21 9.66
CA SER A 18 13.61 -9.14 9.16
C SER A 18 13.45 -9.63 7.72
N GLY A 19 14.53 -9.73 6.95
CA GLY A 19 14.46 -10.02 5.52
C GLY A 19 13.76 -8.93 4.71
N LEU A 20 13.50 -7.76 5.30
CA LEU A 20 12.80 -6.65 4.64
C LEU A 20 13.79 -5.62 4.10
N THR A 21 13.46 -5.07 2.93
CA THR A 21 14.23 -4.01 2.28
C THR A 21 13.51 -2.68 2.45
N ALA A 22 14.20 -1.66 2.96
CA ALA A 22 13.69 -0.30 2.98
C ALA A 22 13.72 0.30 1.58
N VAL A 23 12.57 0.83 1.17
CA VAL A 23 12.40 1.44 -0.13
C VAL A 23 11.63 2.75 -0.04
N ALA A 24 11.97 3.64 -0.95
CA ALA A 24 11.27 4.89 -1.19
C ALA A 24 10.73 4.92 -2.62
N PHE A 25 9.50 5.42 -2.75
CA PHE A 25 8.81 5.56 -4.02
C PHE A 25 8.81 7.02 -4.44
N HIS A 26 9.10 7.28 -5.71
CA HIS A 26 9.21 8.62 -6.26
C HIS A 26 8.35 8.79 -7.50
N THR A 27 7.74 9.96 -7.61
CA THR A 27 7.09 10.45 -8.82
C THR A 27 8.05 11.40 -9.57
N PRO A 28 7.97 11.51 -10.91
CA PRO A 28 8.93 12.29 -11.70
C PRO A 28 8.93 13.78 -11.33
N ASP A 29 7.75 14.29 -11.00
CA ASP A 29 7.53 15.71 -10.70
C ASP A 29 7.88 16.06 -9.24
N ASN A 30 8.30 15.07 -8.44
CA ASN A 30 8.60 15.26 -7.02
C ASN A 30 10.03 14.81 -6.66
N PRO A 31 10.91 15.74 -6.23
CA PRO A 31 12.24 15.38 -5.76
C PRO A 31 12.23 14.63 -4.41
N ARG A 32 11.11 14.64 -3.68
CA ARG A 32 10.95 13.96 -2.38
C ARG A 32 10.26 12.59 -2.58
N PRO A 33 10.50 11.64 -1.67
CA PRO A 33 9.79 10.36 -1.73
C PRO A 33 8.31 10.56 -1.40
N SER A 34 7.44 10.04 -2.26
CA SER A 34 5.99 10.03 -2.07
C SER A 34 5.58 9.02 -1.02
N PHE A 35 6.20 7.83 -1.05
CA PHE A 35 5.93 6.74 -0.12
C PHE A 35 7.23 6.14 0.40
N ARG A 36 7.18 5.55 1.60
CA ARG A 36 8.24 4.74 2.18
C ARG A 36 7.67 3.42 2.67
N ALA A 37 8.39 2.33 2.49
CA ALA A 37 7.96 1.01 2.91
C ALA A 37 9.15 0.11 3.29
N LEU A 38 8.86 -0.91 4.09
CA LEU A 38 9.71 -2.07 4.31
C LEU A 38 9.06 -3.24 3.60
N LEU A 39 9.68 -3.74 2.53
CA LEU A 39 9.09 -4.77 1.67
C LEU A 39 9.96 -6.03 1.59
N PRO A 40 9.33 -7.22 1.51
CA PRO A 40 10.06 -8.42 1.13
C PRO A 40 10.66 -8.30 -0.29
N PRO A 41 11.83 -8.90 -0.56
CA PRO A 41 12.50 -8.84 -1.87
C PRO A 41 11.61 -9.33 -3.04
N GLU A 42 10.79 -10.33 -2.82
CA GLU A 42 9.84 -10.88 -3.80
C GLU A 42 8.75 -9.86 -4.18
N THR A 43 8.30 -9.07 -3.21
CA THR A 43 7.34 -7.98 -3.44
C THR A 43 8.00 -6.86 -4.24
N LEU A 44 9.26 -6.54 -3.92
CA LEU A 44 10.05 -5.55 -4.67
C LEU A 44 10.18 -5.94 -6.14
N ALA A 45 10.58 -7.18 -6.42
CA ALA A 45 10.72 -7.67 -7.79
C ALA A 45 9.40 -7.61 -8.58
N THR A 46 8.28 -7.85 -7.92
CA THR A 46 6.94 -7.75 -8.52
C THR A 46 6.59 -6.30 -8.85
N LEU A 47 6.83 -5.37 -7.93
CA LEU A 47 6.57 -3.94 -8.14
C LEU A 47 7.48 -3.34 -9.22
N GLU A 48 8.76 -3.71 -9.25
CA GLU A 48 9.70 -3.25 -10.28
C GLU A 48 9.26 -3.65 -11.69
N ARG A 49 8.73 -4.88 -11.86
CA ARG A 49 8.16 -5.32 -13.14
C ARG A 49 6.89 -4.56 -13.48
N ALA A 50 5.99 -4.37 -12.51
CA ALA A 50 4.73 -3.68 -12.74
C ALA A 50 4.92 -2.22 -13.14
N PHE A 51 5.95 -1.54 -12.61
CA PHE A 51 6.26 -0.14 -12.96
C PHE A 51 6.90 0.07 -14.34
N LEU A 52 7.13 -0.99 -15.11
CA LEU A 52 7.50 -0.87 -16.52
C LEU A 52 6.35 -0.33 -17.38
N GLU A 53 5.11 -0.48 -16.91
CA GLU A 53 3.90 0.02 -17.55
C GLU A 53 3.20 1.06 -16.67
N PRO A 54 2.30 1.89 -17.25
CA PRO A 54 1.47 2.79 -16.45
C PRO A 54 0.63 2.02 -15.45
N VAL A 55 0.79 2.33 -14.17
CA VAL A 55 0.08 1.63 -13.10
C VAL A 55 -1.10 2.43 -12.56
N ARG A 56 -2.04 1.71 -11.94
CA ARG A 56 -3.14 2.26 -11.15
C ARG A 56 -2.85 2.06 -9.67
N LEU A 57 -3.07 3.10 -8.89
CA LEU A 57 -2.94 3.06 -7.44
C LEU A 57 -4.33 2.99 -6.81
N GLY A 58 -4.46 2.20 -5.76
CA GLY A 58 -5.63 2.16 -4.90
C GLY A 58 -5.24 2.49 -3.47
N VAL A 59 -6.26 2.84 -2.67
CA VAL A 59 -6.11 3.07 -1.23
C VAL A 59 -7.07 2.15 -0.49
N LEU A 60 -6.54 1.38 0.45
CA LEU A 60 -7.33 0.63 1.42
C LEU A 60 -7.34 1.40 2.71
N ALA A 61 -8.52 1.72 3.23
CA ALA A 61 -8.65 2.35 4.52
C ALA A 61 -9.91 1.84 5.21
N GLU A 62 -9.87 1.81 6.54
CA GLU A 62 -11.05 1.60 7.36
C GLU A 62 -11.62 2.98 7.73
N GLU A 63 -12.91 3.18 7.53
CA GLU A 63 -13.57 4.42 7.91
C GLU A 63 -13.63 4.50 9.45
N PRO A 64 -13.08 5.56 10.06
CA PRO A 64 -13.09 5.68 11.50
C PRO A 64 -14.51 5.95 12.05
N GLU A 65 -14.82 5.38 13.21
CA GLU A 65 -16.14 5.54 13.86
C GLU A 65 -16.47 6.99 14.25
N THR A 66 -15.47 7.85 14.38
CA THR A 66 -15.65 9.26 14.76
C THR A 66 -14.99 10.21 13.75
N PRO A 67 -15.60 11.39 13.50
CA PRO A 67 -15.05 12.36 12.56
C PRO A 67 -13.69 12.96 12.96
N ASP A 68 -13.31 12.86 14.23
CA ASP A 68 -12.05 13.41 14.75
C ASP A 68 -10.93 12.35 14.83
N ALA A 69 -11.23 11.08 14.52
CA ALA A 69 -10.26 10.01 14.59
C ALA A 69 -9.30 10.01 13.40
N GLU A 70 -8.11 9.45 13.65
CA GLU A 70 -7.04 9.33 12.67
C GLU A 70 -7.44 8.34 11.57
N ILE A 71 -7.04 8.63 10.33
CA ILE A 71 -7.22 7.72 9.21
C ILE A 71 -5.97 6.88 9.06
N HIS A 72 -6.16 5.57 9.00
CA HIS A 72 -5.14 4.59 8.70
C HIS A 72 -5.44 3.98 7.34
N ALA A 73 -4.52 4.16 6.41
CA ALA A 73 -4.68 3.72 5.04
C ALA A 73 -3.42 2.99 4.54
N MET A 74 -3.60 2.17 3.51
CA MET A 74 -2.54 1.49 2.80
C MET A 74 -2.67 1.80 1.30
N VAL A 75 -1.61 2.32 0.70
CA VAL A 75 -1.51 2.44 -0.75
C VAL A 75 -1.20 1.07 -1.31
N GLY A 76 -1.90 0.69 -2.36
CA GLY A 76 -1.64 -0.50 -3.11
C GLY A 76 -1.59 -0.27 -4.60
N LEU A 77 -1.02 -1.26 -5.28
CA LEU A 77 -0.96 -1.33 -6.73
C LEU A 77 -2.09 -2.21 -7.24
N GLU A 78 -2.92 -1.68 -8.14
CA GLU A 78 -3.94 -2.48 -8.80
C GLU A 78 -3.26 -3.33 -9.89
N LEU A 79 -3.32 -4.64 -9.72
CA LEU A 79 -2.74 -5.63 -10.61
C LEU A 79 -3.83 -6.55 -11.18
N PRO A 80 -3.74 -6.98 -12.44
CA PRO A 80 -4.54 -8.10 -12.92
C PRO A 80 -4.25 -9.36 -12.08
N ALA A 81 -5.27 -10.11 -11.67
CA ALA A 81 -5.14 -11.30 -10.84
C ALA A 81 -4.17 -12.32 -11.47
N ASP A 82 -4.22 -12.48 -12.79
CA ASP A 82 -3.37 -13.39 -13.56
C ASP A 82 -1.88 -13.05 -13.45
N SER A 83 -1.53 -11.79 -13.14
CA SER A 83 -0.13 -11.34 -13.00
C SER A 83 0.52 -11.79 -11.69
N ILE A 84 -0.28 -12.15 -10.67
CA ILE A 84 0.21 -12.64 -9.38
C ILE A 84 0.47 -14.15 -9.45
N GLU A 85 -0.38 -14.88 -10.17
CA GLU A 85 -0.26 -16.34 -10.32
C GLU A 85 1.02 -16.74 -11.07
N THR A 86 1.48 -15.92 -12.03
CA THR A 86 2.71 -16.21 -12.79
C THR A 86 3.99 -16.14 -11.93
N GLY A 87 3.94 -15.57 -10.72
CA GLY A 87 5.05 -15.55 -9.77
C GLY A 87 5.12 -16.79 -8.87
N ALA A 88 4.02 -17.53 -8.73
CA ALA A 88 3.89 -18.66 -7.81
C ALA A 88 4.15 -20.03 -8.45
N GLU A 89 4.30 -20.12 -9.78
CA GLU A 89 4.52 -21.40 -10.49
C GLU A 89 5.98 -21.88 -10.51
N ARG A 90 6.78 -21.53 -9.50
CA ARG A 90 8.12 -22.11 -9.34
C ARG A 90 8.35 -22.66 -7.95
N GLU A 91 7.48 -23.57 -7.53
CA GLU A 91 7.77 -24.62 -6.56
C GLU A 91 6.78 -25.77 -6.78
N GLU A 92 7.23 -26.79 -7.52
CA GLU A 92 6.50 -28.06 -7.65
C GLU A 92 6.64 -28.90 -6.36
N GLU A 93 5.54 -29.60 -6.06
CA GLU A 93 5.36 -30.75 -5.16
C GLU A 93 5.05 -30.52 -3.65
N SER A 94 3.79 -30.86 -3.34
CA SER A 94 3.35 -31.56 -2.12
C SER A 94 3.50 -30.77 -0.81
N SER A 95 2.43 -30.18 -0.27
CA SER A 95 1.46 -30.90 0.57
C SER A 95 0.24 -29.99 0.80
N ALA A 96 -0.98 -30.51 0.67
CA ALA A 96 -2.19 -29.75 0.97
C ALA A 96 -2.25 -29.40 2.46
N GLU A 97 -1.97 -28.14 2.78
CA GLU A 97 -2.05 -27.60 4.14
C GLU A 97 -3.48 -27.08 4.46
N PRO A 98 -3.92 -27.21 5.72
CA PRO A 98 -5.34 -27.09 6.13
C PRO A 98 -5.91 -25.67 6.09
N TRP A 99 -5.16 -24.67 5.66
CA TRP A 99 -5.64 -23.29 5.47
C TRP A 99 -6.22 -23.03 4.07
N SER A 100 -6.14 -24.00 3.16
CA SER A 100 -6.78 -23.94 1.83
C SER A 100 -8.31 -23.84 1.86
N THR A 101 -8.94 -23.99 3.03
CA THR A 101 -10.40 -24.02 3.20
C THR A 101 -11.04 -22.70 3.64
N SER A 102 -10.28 -21.61 3.86
CA SER A 102 -10.85 -20.32 4.32
C SER A 102 -10.98 -19.23 3.24
N SER A 103 -10.72 -19.54 1.96
CA SER A 103 -10.77 -18.55 0.87
C SER A 103 -12.17 -18.14 0.41
N ASP A 104 -13.25 -18.75 0.93
CA ASP A 104 -14.61 -18.51 0.44
C ASP A 104 -15.46 -17.53 1.28
N ALA A 105 -14.92 -16.96 2.37
CA ALA A 105 -15.69 -16.06 3.24
C ALA A 105 -15.90 -14.64 2.68
N TRP A 106 -15.21 -14.27 1.59
CA TRP A 106 -15.30 -12.93 0.96
C TRP A 106 -16.11 -12.92 -0.35
N ARG A 107 -16.74 -14.04 -0.75
CA ARG A 107 -17.63 -14.09 -1.93
C ARG A 107 -18.96 -13.39 -1.64
N GLY A 108 -18.92 -12.07 -1.51
CA GLY A 108 -20.09 -11.21 -1.67
C GLY A 108 -20.47 -11.13 -3.15
N ASP A 109 -21.71 -11.50 -3.45
CA ASP A 109 -22.47 -11.36 -4.70
C ASP A 109 -21.69 -11.15 -6.01
N VAL A 110 -21.60 -12.24 -6.78
CA VAL A 110 -21.26 -12.21 -8.20
C VAL A 110 -22.45 -11.60 -8.95
N HIS A 111 -22.37 -10.33 -9.31
CA HIS A 111 -23.23 -9.76 -10.34
C HIS A 111 -22.66 -10.17 -11.71
N ASP A 112 -23.46 -10.93 -12.45
CA ASP A 112 -23.21 -11.40 -13.80
C ASP A 112 -23.21 -10.20 -14.78
N GLY A 113 -22.06 -9.87 -15.36
CA GLY A 113 -21.93 -8.77 -16.33
C GLY A 113 -20.49 -8.40 -16.66
N GLU A 114 -20.07 -8.70 -17.90
CA GLU A 114 -18.79 -8.37 -18.55
C GLU A 114 -17.53 -9.07 -18.00
N ASP A 115 -16.72 -9.62 -18.92
CA ASP A 115 -15.34 -10.14 -18.73
C ASP A 115 -14.39 -9.04 -18.23
N THR A 116 -14.68 -8.48 -17.06
CA THR A 116 -13.80 -7.52 -16.41
C THR A 116 -12.68 -8.35 -15.78
N PRO A 117 -11.41 -8.15 -16.19
CA PRO A 117 -10.31 -8.89 -15.60
C PRO A 117 -10.32 -8.66 -14.09
N ARG A 118 -10.28 -9.75 -13.32
CA ARG A 118 -10.23 -9.67 -11.86
C ARG A 118 -8.99 -8.87 -11.47
N THR A 119 -9.15 -7.80 -10.69
CA THR A 119 -8.03 -6.99 -10.19
C THR A 119 -7.79 -7.26 -8.71
N VAL A 120 -6.52 -7.27 -8.32
CA VAL A 120 -6.04 -7.46 -6.96
C VAL A 120 -5.23 -6.24 -6.57
N LEU A 121 -5.38 -5.79 -5.32
CA LEU A 121 -4.64 -4.65 -4.80
C LEU A 121 -3.47 -5.13 -3.93
N LEU A 122 -2.25 -4.96 -4.45
CA LEU A 122 -1.03 -5.26 -3.70
C LEU A 122 -0.68 -4.06 -2.81
N ALA A 123 -1.11 -4.09 -1.55
CA ALA A 123 -0.79 -3.05 -0.57
C ALA A 123 0.70 -3.04 -0.20
N PHE A 124 1.36 -1.88 -0.30
CA PHE A 124 2.82 -1.79 -0.11
C PHE A 124 3.27 -0.62 0.76
N ALA A 125 2.48 0.43 0.97
CA ALA A 125 2.93 1.57 1.77
C ALA A 125 1.82 2.11 2.70
N PRO A 126 2.11 2.31 3.99
CA PRO A 126 1.17 2.92 4.91
C PRO A 126 1.02 4.43 4.66
N LEU A 127 -0.20 4.93 4.79
CA LEU A 127 -0.56 6.34 4.86
C LEU A 127 -1.37 6.60 6.12
N VAL A 128 -1.12 7.75 6.72
CA VAL A 128 -1.82 8.15 7.95
C VAL A 128 -2.24 9.59 7.80
N ARG A 129 -3.40 9.94 8.39
CA ARG A 129 -3.82 11.32 8.54
C ARG A 129 -4.32 11.58 9.95
N LEU A 130 -3.67 12.51 10.63
CA LEU A 130 -3.97 12.86 12.02
C LEU A 130 -5.14 13.83 12.17
N ARG A 131 -5.35 14.69 11.16
CA ARG A 131 -6.44 15.68 11.13
C ARG A 131 -7.14 15.61 9.79
N ARG A 132 -8.43 15.26 9.82
CA ARG A 132 -9.29 15.18 8.63
C ARG A 132 -9.55 16.58 8.06
N LYS A 133 -9.65 16.68 6.74
CA LYS A 133 -10.00 17.93 6.04
C LYS A 133 -11.46 17.94 5.56
N HIS A 134 -11.96 16.78 5.20
CA HIS A 134 -13.28 16.42 4.67
C HIS A 134 -13.89 15.33 5.59
N PRO A 135 -14.30 15.67 6.83
CA PRO A 135 -14.87 14.71 7.75
C PRO A 135 -16.20 14.10 7.27
N GLU A 136 -16.92 14.80 6.40
CA GLU A 136 -18.20 14.41 5.81
C GLU A 136 -18.11 13.56 4.52
N ASP A 137 -16.95 13.53 3.86
CA ASP A 137 -16.73 12.76 2.64
C ASP A 137 -15.43 11.96 2.76
N PHE A 138 -15.55 10.70 3.14
CA PHE A 138 -14.40 9.82 3.30
C PHE A 138 -13.70 9.52 1.97
N GLY A 139 -14.42 9.50 0.84
CA GLY A 139 -13.82 9.28 -0.47
C GLY A 139 -12.94 10.45 -0.90
N GLU A 140 -13.42 11.68 -0.73
CA GLU A 140 -12.64 12.90 -0.97
C GLU A 140 -11.43 12.97 -0.04
N GLU A 141 -11.60 12.60 1.22
CA GLU A 141 -10.52 12.56 2.21
C GLU A 141 -9.39 11.59 1.80
N LEU A 142 -9.73 10.39 1.32
CA LEU A 142 -8.75 9.41 0.84
C LEU A 142 -8.06 9.86 -0.45
N ALA A 143 -8.80 10.52 -1.35
CA ALA A 143 -8.23 11.09 -2.57
C ALA A 143 -7.21 12.20 -2.24
N ASP A 144 -7.58 13.16 -1.40
CA ASP A 144 -6.66 14.23 -0.94
C ASP A 144 -5.47 13.66 -0.16
N LEU A 145 -5.67 12.58 0.61
CA LEU A 145 -4.57 11.87 1.28
C LEU A 145 -3.58 11.25 0.30
N LEU A 146 -4.06 10.57 -0.73
CA LEU A 146 -3.22 10.02 -1.78
C LEU A 146 -2.49 11.13 -2.56
N GLU A 147 -3.19 12.19 -2.95
CA GLU A 147 -2.61 13.32 -3.67
C GLU A 147 -1.53 14.03 -2.84
N SER A 148 -1.79 14.29 -1.56
CA SER A 148 -0.81 14.87 -0.64
C SER A 148 0.44 13.98 -0.53
N ALA A 149 0.25 12.66 -0.51
CA ALA A 149 1.35 11.73 -0.46
C ALA A 149 2.17 11.72 -1.76
N LEU A 150 1.52 11.73 -2.92
CA LEU A 150 2.17 11.84 -4.23
C LEU A 150 2.96 13.15 -4.37
N ALA A 151 2.42 14.25 -3.83
CA ALA A 151 3.09 15.55 -3.72
C ALA A 151 4.24 15.58 -2.69
N GLY A 152 4.42 14.53 -1.89
CA GLY A 152 5.52 14.40 -0.92
C GLY A 152 5.33 15.23 0.35
N ASP A 153 4.07 15.57 0.67
CA ASP A 153 3.66 16.30 1.86
C ASP A 153 3.36 15.36 3.06
N THR A 154 3.96 14.17 3.08
CA THR A 154 3.82 13.21 4.19
C THR A 154 4.70 13.52 5.41
N ARG A 155 5.72 14.38 5.25
CA ARG A 155 6.66 14.72 6.33
C ARG A 155 6.03 15.45 7.52
N PRO A 156 5.12 16.43 7.34
CA PRO A 156 4.41 17.06 8.45
C PRO A 156 3.57 16.08 9.27
N VAL A 157 3.00 15.05 8.63
CA VAL A 157 2.22 14.01 9.31
C VAL A 157 3.11 13.16 10.21
N LEU A 158 4.24 12.70 9.69
CA LEU A 158 5.21 11.91 10.47
C LEU A 158 5.75 12.71 11.65
N GLN A 159 6.09 13.98 11.44
CA GLN A 159 6.59 14.86 12.49
C GLN A 159 5.52 15.07 13.58
N ALA A 160 4.28 15.39 13.20
CA ALA A 160 3.20 15.56 14.16
C ALA A 160 2.88 14.28 14.96
N ARG A 161 3.09 13.10 14.37
CA ARG A 161 2.91 11.82 15.08
C ARG A 161 4.03 11.56 16.08
N VAL A 162 5.28 11.89 15.73
CA VAL A 162 6.41 11.83 16.65
C VAL A 162 6.23 12.83 17.78
N ASP A 163 5.82 14.07 17.49
CA ASP A 163 5.58 15.10 18.50
C ASP A 163 4.50 14.64 19.50
N ARG A 164 3.39 14.07 19.01
CA ARG A 164 2.34 13.49 19.87
C ARG A 164 2.86 12.36 20.77
N LEU A 165 3.66 11.45 20.22
CA LEU A 165 4.28 10.36 21.00
C LEU A 165 5.25 10.89 22.07
N LEU A 166 5.94 11.98 21.79
CA LEU A 166 6.84 12.63 22.75
C LEU A 166 6.08 13.41 23.83
N GLU A 167 4.91 13.96 23.51
CA GLU A 167 4.03 14.63 24.48
C GLU A 167 3.36 13.64 25.46
N ASP A 168 3.16 12.38 25.02
CA ASP A 168 2.52 11.31 25.81
C ASP A 168 3.52 10.53 26.73
N LEU A 169 4.82 10.88 26.73
CA LEU A 169 5.89 10.27 27.54
C LEU A 169 6.23 11.08 28.80
#